data_AF-A0A7X7QGC2-F1
#
_entry.id   AF-A0A7X7QGC2-F1
#
_cell.length_a   1.000
_cell.length_b   1.000
_cell.length_c   1.000
_cell.angle_alpha   90.00
_cell.angle_beta   90.00
_cell.angle_gamma   90.00
#
_symmetry.space_group_name_H-M   'P 1'
#
loop_
_entity.id
_entity.type
_entity.pdbx_description
1 polymer ?
#
loop_
_entity_poly.entity_id
_entity_poly.type
_entity_poly.pdbx_seq_one_letter_code
_entity_poly.pdbx_strand_id
1 'polypeptide(L)'
;MSITRRSFFQGISAAAASAGFASAWPRRAAGGGTADSPVRLARLDDRRQFDGVRGTVEAANPGLRLSLVKIDGPTELRADHGGMRVFWLYRGEGEVFVPKGYRTQEGDGAPLPDVYTPDKPDPAFADAIRLLSERQATVSKGAEVPVRAIVNRWQGEVFVGNFAGDLWTLEHAPRPWSKDPRAEAALEALFHQYRGVGFSTKQVDSFEPITSGDQLIAAGEKALRVRGRFECLSMEKIDRPTSHETAVRRPQYLLDTAGGCNPDFDPFRRLPLTWYPPYPGEPVDGPNWVNSHVVNIPKETSPTHFHPPKAVGGSIPQREMYLVLDPRAYKLNTWGRKASLIVYPDLRDLRRYEQHQLEPGMFVYIPPGTGHRGLDVLVNVLTIPGFKPHNEYYMDRDVRDLTDGKSPYNENLLDNKNYRRIEDFL
;
A
#
# COMPACT_ATOMS: atom_id res chain seq x y z
N MET A 1 -39.31 -9.05 13.57
CA MET A 1 -39.92 -8.89 12.24
C MET A 1 -38.81 -8.58 11.25
N SER A 2 -38.64 -9.46 10.25
CA SER A 2 -37.59 -9.44 9.24
C SER A 2 -38.00 -8.49 8.10
N ILE A 3 -37.15 -7.54 7.74
CA ILE A 3 -37.29 -6.73 6.52
C ILE A 3 -36.13 -7.09 5.59
N THR A 4 -36.45 -7.73 4.48
CA THR A 4 -35.54 -8.25 3.47
C THR A 4 -35.12 -7.20 2.42
N ARG A 5 -33.89 -7.39 1.92
CA ARG A 5 -33.07 -6.69 0.89
C ARG A 5 -33.70 -6.26 -0.46
N ARG A 6 -35.02 -6.07 -0.61
CA ARG A 6 -35.65 -5.85 -1.94
C ARG A 6 -36.35 -4.51 -2.18
N SER A 7 -36.34 -3.56 -1.24
CA SER A 7 -37.09 -2.30 -1.39
C SER A 7 -36.26 -1.06 -1.80
N PHE A 8 -34.96 -1.18 -2.09
CA PHE A 8 -34.13 -0.02 -2.45
C PHE A 8 -34.02 0.27 -3.96
N PHE A 9 -34.54 -0.62 -4.83
CA PHE A 9 -34.33 -0.54 -6.29
C PHE A 9 -35.47 0.08 -7.12
N GLN A 10 -36.44 0.77 -6.51
CA GLN A 10 -37.53 1.41 -7.26
C GLN A 10 -37.62 2.95 -7.11
N GLY A 11 -36.62 3.58 -6.49
CA GLY A 11 -36.61 5.04 -6.27
C GLY A 11 -35.78 5.89 -7.24
N ILE A 12 -35.06 5.31 -8.20
CA ILE A 12 -34.14 6.04 -9.11
C ILE A 12 -34.45 5.76 -10.58
N SER A 13 -35.74 5.68 -10.93
CA SER A 13 -36.19 5.60 -12.33
C SER A 13 -37.44 6.42 -12.53
N ALA A 14 -37.33 7.74 -12.36
CA ALA A 14 -38.26 8.73 -12.92
C ALA A 14 -37.77 10.18 -12.70
N ALA A 15 -36.53 10.51 -13.11
CA ALA A 15 -36.09 11.92 -13.18
C ALA A 15 -34.85 12.13 -14.08
N ALA A 16 -34.71 11.35 -15.15
CA ALA A 16 -33.62 11.53 -16.13
C ALA A 16 -34.16 11.42 -17.56
N ALA A 17 -35.20 12.20 -17.86
CA ALA A 17 -35.77 12.29 -19.20
C ALA A 17 -36.28 13.71 -19.47
N SER A 18 -35.39 14.71 -19.41
CA SER A 18 -35.54 16.01 -20.10
C SER A 18 -34.51 17.03 -19.61
N ALA A 19 -33.29 16.99 -20.16
CA ALA A 19 -32.43 18.16 -20.31
C ALA A 19 -31.22 17.75 -21.16
N GLY A 20 -31.30 18.01 -22.45
CA GLY A 20 -30.15 17.91 -23.34
C GLY A 20 -29.15 19.01 -23.00
N PHE A 21 -28.05 18.64 -22.35
CA PHE A 21 -26.79 19.38 -22.43
C PHE A 21 -25.73 18.41 -22.92
N ALA A 22 -25.45 18.49 -24.21
CA ALA A 22 -24.27 17.90 -24.80
C ALA A 22 -23.05 18.62 -24.20
N SER A 23 -22.42 18.03 -23.19
CA SER A 23 -21.09 18.44 -22.75
C SER A 23 -20.07 17.92 -23.76
N ALA A 24 -19.75 18.77 -24.72
CA ALA A 24 -18.64 18.55 -25.64
C ALA A 24 -17.33 18.59 -24.83
N TRP A 25 -16.87 17.42 -24.39
CA TRP A 25 -15.50 17.24 -23.90
C TRP A 25 -14.54 17.46 -25.07
N PRO A 26 -13.49 18.28 -24.94
CA PRO A 26 -12.48 18.36 -25.96
C PRO A 26 -11.74 17.02 -26.02
N ARG A 27 -11.93 16.28 -27.13
CA ARG A 27 -11.00 15.22 -27.54
C ARG A 27 -9.65 15.89 -27.84
N ARG A 28 -8.75 15.98 -26.86
CA ARG A 28 -7.32 16.13 -27.14
C ARG A 28 -6.68 14.74 -27.17
N ALA A 29 -5.90 14.54 -28.21
CA ALA A 29 -5.29 13.29 -28.60
C ALA A 29 -4.36 12.73 -27.52
N ALA A 30 -4.42 11.41 -27.37
CA ALA A 30 -3.31 10.61 -26.86
C ALA A 30 -2.08 10.85 -27.75
N GLY A 31 -0.93 11.10 -27.14
CA GLY A 31 0.35 11.12 -27.84
C GLY A 31 1.34 12.15 -27.31
N GLY A 32 2.42 11.67 -26.71
CA GLY A 32 3.62 12.45 -26.43
C GLY A 32 3.80 12.83 -24.97
N GLY A 33 4.49 11.99 -24.21
CA GLY A 33 5.21 12.49 -23.04
C GLY A 33 6.14 13.60 -23.52
N THR A 34 5.95 14.81 -23.01
CA THR A 34 6.89 15.90 -23.27
C THR A 34 8.24 15.53 -22.64
N ALA A 35 9.36 15.93 -23.26
CA ALA A 35 10.70 15.69 -22.72
C ALA A 35 10.90 16.25 -21.29
N ASP A 36 9.96 17.06 -20.80
CA ASP A 36 9.96 17.74 -19.51
C ASP A 36 9.05 17.11 -18.45
N SER A 37 8.34 16.01 -18.72
CA SER A 37 7.56 15.33 -17.67
C SER A 37 8.53 14.83 -16.59
N PRO A 38 8.29 15.04 -15.28
CA PRO A 38 9.15 14.50 -14.22
C PRO A 38 8.89 13.01 -13.98
N VAL A 39 7.70 12.51 -14.35
CA VAL A 39 7.32 11.10 -14.22
C VAL A 39 8.05 10.27 -15.28
N ARG A 40 8.45 9.05 -14.92
CA ARG A 40 9.08 8.10 -15.86
C ARG A 40 8.24 6.83 -15.91
N LEU A 41 7.86 6.42 -17.12
CA LEU A 41 7.07 5.22 -17.35
C LEU A 41 7.91 4.21 -18.14
N ALA A 42 7.77 2.94 -17.81
CA ALA A 42 8.32 1.85 -18.59
C ALA A 42 7.36 0.69 -18.66
N ARG A 43 7.29 0.02 -19.81
CA ARG A 43 6.86 -1.37 -19.83
C ARG A 43 8.00 -2.26 -19.35
N LEU A 44 7.71 -3.19 -18.45
CA LEU A 44 8.72 -4.09 -17.90
C LEU A 44 9.21 -5.15 -18.91
N ASP A 45 8.45 -5.40 -19.98
CA ASP A 45 8.86 -6.22 -21.11
C ASP A 45 9.75 -5.47 -22.13
N ASP A 46 9.88 -4.15 -22.01
CA ASP A 46 10.81 -3.33 -22.81
C ASP A 46 12.05 -2.98 -21.97
N ARG A 47 13.14 -3.69 -22.26
CA ARG A 47 14.39 -3.53 -21.52
C ARG A 47 14.96 -2.12 -21.58
N ARG A 48 14.83 -1.43 -22.72
CA ARG A 48 15.38 -0.08 -22.89
C ARG A 48 14.61 0.94 -22.05
N GLN A 49 13.28 0.83 -22.04
CA GLN A 49 12.45 1.69 -21.19
C GLN A 49 12.75 1.45 -19.70
N PHE A 50 12.79 0.17 -19.30
CA PHE A 50 13.09 -0.19 -17.92
C PHE A 50 14.48 0.31 -17.48
N ASP A 51 15.50 0.14 -18.31
CA ASP A 51 16.86 0.61 -18.01
C ASP A 51 16.92 2.14 -17.80
N GLY A 52 16.12 2.91 -18.54
CA GLY A 52 15.99 4.35 -18.34
C GLY A 52 15.36 4.74 -17.00
N VAL A 53 14.26 4.06 -16.61
CA VAL A 53 13.62 4.30 -15.30
C VAL A 53 14.54 3.84 -14.16
N ARG A 54 15.16 2.65 -14.30
CA ARG A 54 16.11 2.10 -13.33
C ARG A 54 17.25 3.08 -13.05
N GLY A 55 17.88 3.62 -14.09
CA GLY A 55 18.96 4.60 -13.92
C GLY A 55 18.52 5.83 -13.12
N THR A 56 17.29 6.30 -13.33
CA THR A 56 16.72 7.42 -12.57
C THR A 56 16.50 7.06 -11.09
N VAL A 57 15.89 5.89 -10.83
CA VAL A 57 15.61 5.43 -9.46
C VAL A 57 16.89 5.21 -8.67
N GLU A 58 17.88 4.54 -9.25
CA GLU A 58 19.16 4.22 -8.59
C GLU A 58 20.02 5.47 -8.38
N ALA A 59 20.04 6.42 -9.33
CA ALA A 59 20.73 7.69 -9.16
C ALA A 59 20.12 8.53 -8.02
N ALA A 60 18.78 8.50 -7.89
CA ALA A 60 18.08 9.21 -6.83
C ALA A 60 18.18 8.53 -5.45
N ASN A 61 18.63 7.27 -5.39
CA ASN A 61 18.71 6.48 -4.16
C ASN A 61 19.99 5.63 -4.12
N PRO A 62 21.13 6.24 -3.74
CA PRO A 62 22.37 5.51 -3.56
C PRO A 62 22.19 4.29 -2.63
N GLY A 63 22.76 3.16 -3.02
CA GLY A 63 22.62 1.89 -2.30
C GLY A 63 21.37 1.08 -2.64
N LEU A 64 20.51 1.54 -3.57
CA LEU A 64 19.44 0.73 -4.13
C LEU A 64 19.81 0.17 -5.50
N ARG A 65 19.35 -1.05 -5.79
CA ARG A 65 19.46 -1.71 -7.09
C ARG A 65 18.10 -2.22 -7.53
N LEU A 66 17.67 -1.84 -8.73
CA LEU A 66 16.42 -2.28 -9.34
C LEU A 66 16.73 -3.31 -10.42
N SER A 67 15.97 -4.40 -10.47
CA SER A 67 16.16 -5.43 -11.49
C SER A 67 14.87 -6.17 -11.79
N LEU A 68 14.83 -6.79 -12.97
CA LEU A 68 13.77 -7.70 -13.38
C LEU A 68 14.26 -9.13 -13.28
N VAL A 69 13.43 -9.98 -12.70
CA VAL A 69 13.73 -11.40 -12.50
C VAL A 69 12.66 -12.20 -13.21
N LYS A 70 13.09 -13.14 -14.06
CA LYS A 70 12.20 -14.06 -14.76
C LYS A 70 12.47 -15.47 -14.30
N ILE A 71 11.40 -16.18 -13.95
CA ILE A 71 11.43 -17.56 -13.47
C ILE A 71 10.73 -18.43 -14.50
N ASP A 72 11.41 -19.49 -14.94
CA ASP A 72 10.86 -20.57 -15.75
C ASP A 72 11.44 -21.89 -15.24
N GLY A 73 10.65 -22.59 -14.42
CA GLY A 73 11.07 -23.79 -13.71
C GLY A 73 11.64 -23.53 -12.31
N PRO A 74 12.23 -24.57 -11.68
CA PRO A 74 12.79 -24.48 -10.33
C PRO A 74 14.07 -23.64 -10.27
N THR A 75 14.17 -22.75 -9.29
CA THR A 75 15.38 -21.95 -9.04
C THR A 75 15.39 -21.37 -7.62
N GLU A 76 16.40 -20.56 -7.31
CA GLU A 76 16.52 -19.85 -6.03
C GLU A 76 16.58 -18.34 -6.24
N LEU A 77 15.75 -17.60 -5.51
CA LEU A 77 15.82 -16.15 -5.39
C LEU A 77 16.75 -15.79 -4.24
N ARG A 78 17.69 -14.87 -4.49
CA ARG A 78 18.71 -14.43 -3.54
C ARG A 78 19.04 -12.95 -3.74
N ALA A 79 19.64 -12.33 -2.73
CA ALA A 79 20.23 -11.00 -2.86
C ALA A 79 21.47 -11.08 -3.78
N ASP A 80 21.61 -10.14 -4.70
CA ASP A 80 22.75 -10.10 -5.63
C ASP A 80 23.99 -9.46 -4.97
N HIS A 81 23.78 -8.62 -3.95
CA HIS A 81 24.82 -7.86 -3.26
C HIS A 81 24.88 -8.15 -1.75
N GLY A 82 24.22 -9.21 -1.27
CA GLY A 82 24.14 -9.56 0.15
C GLY A 82 23.23 -8.63 0.98
N GLY A 83 22.48 -7.76 0.32
CA GLY A 83 21.51 -6.87 0.95
C GLY A 83 20.16 -7.54 1.22
N MET A 84 19.11 -6.72 1.30
CA MET A 84 17.73 -7.14 1.44
C MET A 84 17.05 -6.87 0.10
N ARG A 85 16.73 -7.94 -0.62
CA ARG A 85 16.07 -7.90 -1.91
C ARG A 85 14.61 -8.30 -1.78
N VAL A 86 13.73 -7.38 -2.13
CA VAL A 86 12.29 -7.58 -2.20
C VAL A 86 11.91 -7.86 -3.64
N PHE A 87 11.09 -8.87 -3.87
CA PHE A 87 10.58 -9.27 -5.18
C PHE A 87 9.06 -9.12 -5.17
N TRP A 88 8.52 -8.29 -6.04
CA TRP A 88 7.09 -8.17 -6.27
C TRP A 88 6.74 -8.86 -7.58
N LEU A 89 5.95 -9.93 -7.49
CA LEU A 89 5.43 -10.61 -8.66
C LEU A 89 4.45 -9.68 -9.37
N TYR A 90 4.63 -9.45 -10.66
CA TYR A 90 3.68 -8.64 -11.45
C TYR A 90 2.99 -9.45 -12.54
N ARG A 91 3.53 -10.61 -12.90
CA ARG A 91 2.98 -11.47 -13.94
C ARG A 91 3.29 -12.94 -13.67
N GLY A 92 2.33 -13.80 -14.03
CA GLY A 92 2.49 -15.26 -13.97
C GLY A 92 2.20 -15.81 -12.58
N GLU A 93 2.47 -17.11 -12.43
CA GLU A 93 2.13 -17.90 -11.25
C GLU A 93 3.25 -18.91 -10.97
N GLY A 94 3.37 -19.29 -9.71
CA GLY A 94 4.34 -20.28 -9.30
C GLY A 94 4.10 -20.75 -7.88
N GLU A 95 5.14 -21.30 -7.29
CA GLU A 95 5.15 -21.70 -5.89
C GLU A 95 6.48 -21.33 -5.22
N VAL A 96 6.42 -20.98 -3.94
CA VAL A 96 7.58 -20.80 -3.08
C VAL A 96 7.65 -21.93 -2.07
N PHE A 97 8.85 -22.48 -1.85
CA PHE A 97 9.08 -23.45 -0.79
C PHE A 97 9.09 -22.73 0.55
N VAL A 98 8.18 -23.13 1.44
CA VAL A 98 8.12 -22.62 2.80
C VAL A 98 8.40 -23.79 3.74
N PRO A 99 9.49 -23.75 4.53
CA PRO A 99 9.86 -24.85 5.41
C PRO A 99 8.99 -24.90 6.66
N LYS A 100 8.92 -26.08 7.28
CA LYS A 100 8.44 -26.27 8.65
C LYS A 100 9.22 -25.34 9.58
N GLY A 101 8.50 -24.71 10.51
CA GLY A 101 9.04 -23.72 11.44
C GLY A 101 9.11 -22.30 10.87
N TYR A 102 8.78 -22.08 9.59
CA TYR A 102 8.58 -20.73 9.06
C TYR A 102 7.44 -20.02 9.82
N ARG A 103 7.67 -18.78 10.22
CA ARG A 103 6.69 -17.93 10.90
C ARG A 103 6.22 -16.83 9.96
N THR A 104 4.92 -16.57 9.93
CA THR A 104 4.29 -15.53 9.10
C THR A 104 3.32 -14.68 9.92
N GLN A 105 3.25 -13.37 9.68
CA GLN A 105 2.18 -12.50 10.20
C GLN A 105 1.05 -12.34 9.17
N GLU A 106 0.77 -13.41 8.44
CA GLU A 106 -0.42 -13.55 7.58
C GLU A 106 -1.55 -14.22 8.38
N GLY A 107 -2.78 -14.17 7.85
CA GLY A 107 -3.95 -14.87 8.39
C GLY A 107 -5.02 -13.95 9.00
N ASP A 108 -4.80 -12.64 9.00
CA ASP A 108 -5.82 -11.64 9.40
C ASP A 108 -6.72 -11.19 8.24
N GLY A 109 -6.42 -11.63 7.02
CA GLY A 109 -7.32 -11.58 5.85
C GLY A 109 -8.12 -12.88 5.71
N ALA A 110 -7.86 -13.63 4.64
CA ALA A 110 -8.35 -15.01 4.55
C ALA A 110 -7.62 -15.93 5.57
N PRO A 111 -8.26 -17.00 6.05
CA PRO A 111 -7.60 -17.99 6.87
C PRO A 111 -6.40 -18.62 6.15
N LEU A 112 -5.29 -18.78 6.86
CA LEU A 112 -4.16 -19.58 6.37
C LEU A 112 -4.56 -21.05 6.23
N PRO A 113 -3.88 -21.83 5.36
CA PRO A 113 -4.08 -23.28 5.30
C PRO A 113 -3.88 -23.96 6.66
N ASP A 114 -4.58 -25.09 6.91
CA ASP A 114 -4.57 -25.82 8.20
C ASP A 114 -3.18 -26.35 8.62
N VAL A 115 -2.19 -26.27 7.74
CA VAL A 115 -0.78 -26.57 8.05
C VAL A 115 -0.06 -25.43 8.79
N TYR A 116 -0.76 -24.35 9.10
CA TYR A 116 -0.29 -23.25 9.94
C TYR A 116 -1.00 -23.29 11.29
N THR A 117 -0.24 -23.03 12.35
CA THR A 117 -0.78 -22.92 13.71
C THR A 117 -0.46 -21.53 14.26
N PRO A 118 -1.46 -20.72 14.64
CA PRO A 118 -1.22 -19.46 15.32
C PRO A 118 -0.40 -19.64 16.59
N ASP A 119 0.62 -18.80 16.77
CA ASP A 119 1.45 -18.80 17.95
C ASP A 119 0.64 -18.21 19.13
N LYS A 120 0.79 -18.80 20.32
CA LYS A 120 0.23 -18.20 21.53
C LYS A 120 1.04 -16.94 21.88
N PRO A 121 0.39 -15.78 22.08
CA PRO A 121 1.09 -14.59 22.51
C PRO A 121 1.56 -14.70 23.97
N ASP A 122 2.52 -13.87 24.35
CA ASP A 122 2.97 -13.73 25.73
C ASP A 122 1.78 -13.35 26.66
N PRO A 123 1.71 -13.86 27.90
CA PRO A 123 0.62 -13.54 28.83
C PRO A 123 0.40 -12.04 29.03
N ALA A 124 1.46 -11.22 29.09
CA ALA A 124 1.33 -9.77 29.27
C ALA A 124 0.65 -9.11 28.06
N PHE A 125 0.95 -9.58 26.84
CA PHE A 125 0.25 -9.13 25.63
C PHE A 125 -1.21 -9.56 25.64
N ALA A 126 -1.48 -10.83 25.99
CA ALA A 126 -2.84 -11.36 26.05
C ALA A 126 -3.70 -10.58 27.05
N ASP A 127 -3.15 -10.26 28.23
CA ASP A 127 -3.84 -9.48 29.25
C ASP A 127 -4.09 -8.04 28.79
N ALA A 128 -3.14 -7.41 28.08
CA ALA A 128 -3.34 -6.10 27.49
C ALA A 128 -4.51 -6.12 26.48
N ILE A 129 -4.56 -7.08 25.56
CA ILE A 129 -5.63 -7.17 24.57
C ILE A 129 -6.99 -7.46 25.23
N ARG A 130 -7.05 -8.35 26.24
CA ARG A 130 -8.29 -8.60 27.00
C ARG A 130 -8.78 -7.34 27.72
N LEU A 131 -7.87 -6.63 28.39
CA LEU A 131 -8.20 -5.37 29.06
C LEU A 131 -8.76 -4.35 28.07
N LEU A 132 -8.12 -4.20 26.90
CA LEU A 132 -8.61 -3.29 25.85
C LEU A 132 -9.99 -3.72 25.33
N SER A 133 -10.24 -5.01 25.19
CA SER A 133 -11.54 -5.55 24.81
C SER A 133 -12.62 -5.25 25.87
N GLU A 134 -12.30 -5.36 27.15
CA GLU A 134 -13.22 -5.06 28.27
C GLU A 134 -13.46 -3.56 28.46
N ARG A 135 -12.47 -2.73 28.07
CA ARG A 135 -12.47 -1.28 28.26
C ARG A 135 -12.71 -0.50 26.97
N GLN A 136 -13.26 -1.11 25.93
CA GLN A 136 -13.54 -0.40 24.67
C GLN A 136 -14.35 0.90 24.86
N ALA A 137 -15.29 0.91 25.81
CA ALA A 137 -16.12 2.09 26.11
C ALA A 137 -15.33 3.29 26.68
N THR A 138 -14.10 3.10 27.16
CA THR A 138 -13.24 4.18 27.68
C THR A 138 -12.32 4.77 26.62
N VAL A 139 -12.20 4.13 25.46
CA VAL A 139 -11.37 4.58 24.34
C VAL A 139 -11.95 5.87 23.75
N SER A 140 -11.09 6.86 23.52
CA SER A 140 -11.43 8.13 22.90
C SER A 140 -11.90 7.93 21.46
N LYS A 141 -12.84 8.76 20.99
CA LYS A 141 -13.42 8.67 19.64
C LYS A 141 -12.38 8.61 18.52
N GLY A 142 -11.28 9.36 18.63
CA GLY A 142 -10.20 9.37 17.63
C GLY A 142 -9.37 8.08 17.59
N ALA A 143 -9.33 7.32 18.70
CA ALA A 143 -8.58 6.08 18.83
C ALA A 143 -9.46 4.82 18.60
N GLU A 144 -10.79 4.97 18.56
CA GLU A 144 -11.73 3.84 18.54
C GLU A 144 -11.51 2.90 17.33
N VAL A 145 -11.34 3.46 16.14
CA VAL A 145 -11.15 2.68 14.90
C VAL A 145 -9.88 1.83 14.95
N PRO A 146 -8.67 2.39 15.16
CA PRO A 146 -7.46 1.58 15.22
C PRO A 146 -7.45 0.61 16.41
N VAL A 147 -7.94 1.01 17.59
CA VAL A 147 -8.00 0.11 18.75
C VAL A 147 -8.92 -1.09 18.48
N ARG A 148 -10.09 -0.85 17.90
CA ARG A 148 -11.01 -1.94 17.51
C ARG A 148 -10.38 -2.85 16.46
N ALA A 149 -9.68 -2.30 15.47
CA ALA A 149 -8.99 -3.10 14.46
C ALA A 149 -7.91 -4.02 15.09
N ILE A 150 -7.17 -3.52 16.09
CA ILE A 150 -6.21 -4.32 16.85
C ILE A 150 -6.92 -5.42 17.64
N VAL A 151 -7.93 -5.06 18.45
CA VAL A 151 -8.64 -6.03 19.31
C VAL A 151 -9.33 -7.13 18.49
N ASN A 152 -9.88 -6.80 17.32
CA ASN A 152 -10.56 -7.77 16.44
C ASN A 152 -9.64 -8.88 15.88
N ARG A 153 -8.32 -8.73 15.97
CA ARG A 153 -7.36 -9.80 15.62
C ARG A 153 -7.21 -10.86 16.70
N TRP A 154 -7.78 -10.64 17.88
CA TRP A 154 -7.87 -11.63 18.94
C TRP A 154 -8.97 -12.65 18.65
N GLN A 155 -8.59 -13.92 18.52
CA GLN A 155 -9.49 -15.02 18.20
C GLN A 155 -9.33 -16.14 19.25
N GLY A 156 -10.26 -16.21 20.20
CA GLY A 156 -10.20 -17.18 21.29
C GLY A 156 -9.03 -16.92 22.24
N GLU A 157 -7.92 -17.66 22.08
CA GLU A 157 -6.67 -17.51 22.85
C GLU A 157 -5.46 -17.09 22.01
N VAL A 158 -5.66 -16.79 20.74
CA VAL A 158 -4.57 -16.45 19.81
C VAL A 158 -4.77 -15.05 19.22
N PHE A 159 -3.66 -14.47 18.76
CA PHE A 159 -3.65 -13.19 18.05
C PHE A 159 -2.97 -13.40 16.70
N VAL A 160 -3.62 -12.99 15.61
CA VAL A 160 -3.16 -13.25 14.24
C VAL A 160 -2.99 -11.96 13.47
N GLY A 161 -1.90 -11.86 12.70
CA GLY A 161 -1.66 -10.76 11.77
C GLY A 161 -0.83 -9.61 12.32
N ASN A 162 -0.41 -8.75 11.41
CA ASN A 162 0.34 -7.54 11.72
C ASN A 162 -0.62 -6.37 11.97
N PHE A 163 -0.33 -5.55 12.97
CA PHE A 163 -1.12 -4.37 13.33
C PHE A 163 -0.26 -3.10 13.49
N ALA A 164 0.95 -3.09 12.93
CA ALA A 164 1.81 -1.91 12.90
C ALA A 164 1.14 -0.69 12.25
N GLY A 165 0.32 -0.91 11.22
CA GLY A 165 -0.46 0.14 10.55
C GLY A 165 -1.59 0.69 11.42
N ASP A 166 -2.17 -0.13 12.29
CA ASP A 166 -3.18 0.31 13.24
C ASP A 166 -2.56 1.09 14.40
N LEU A 167 -1.40 0.65 14.91
CA LEU A 167 -0.61 1.43 15.88
C LEU A 167 -0.19 2.76 15.29
N TRP A 168 0.19 2.76 14.01
CA TRP A 168 0.48 3.99 13.32
C TRP A 168 -0.73 4.92 13.35
N THR A 169 -1.90 4.44 12.92
CA THR A 169 -3.14 5.23 12.95
C THR A 169 -3.49 5.72 14.36
N LEU A 170 -3.25 4.89 15.38
CA LEU A 170 -3.43 5.25 16.78
C LEU A 170 -2.50 6.38 17.23
N GLU A 171 -1.22 6.37 16.84
CA GLU A 171 -0.26 7.43 17.18
C GLU A 171 -0.70 8.82 16.68
N HIS A 172 -1.57 8.86 15.65
CA HIS A 172 -2.15 10.11 15.12
C HIS A 172 -3.39 10.58 15.86
N ALA A 173 -4.00 9.70 16.65
CA ALA A 173 -5.16 10.07 17.43
C ALA A 173 -4.70 11.02 18.56
N PRO A 174 -5.44 12.12 18.81
CA PRO A 174 -5.16 12.99 19.94
C PRO A 174 -5.16 12.20 21.26
N ARG A 175 -4.13 12.42 22.08
CA ARG A 175 -4.06 11.87 23.43
C ARG A 175 -4.94 12.66 24.41
N PRO A 176 -5.42 12.02 25.49
CA PRO A 176 -5.24 10.59 25.81
C PRO A 176 -6.11 9.69 24.91
N TRP A 177 -5.59 8.50 24.58
CA TRP A 177 -6.33 7.53 23.77
C TRP A 177 -7.44 6.82 24.54
N SER A 178 -7.36 6.80 25.87
CA SER A 178 -8.39 6.28 26.77
C SER A 178 -8.54 7.17 28.01
N LYS A 179 -9.77 7.21 28.55
CA LYS A 179 -10.05 7.83 29.85
C LYS A 179 -9.67 6.94 31.05
N ASP A 180 -9.50 5.63 30.81
CA ASP A 180 -9.00 4.68 31.82
C ASP A 180 -7.47 4.60 31.72
N PRO A 181 -6.73 5.00 32.78
CA PRO A 181 -5.27 4.94 32.80
C PRO A 181 -4.69 3.54 32.55
N ARG A 182 -5.42 2.48 32.92
CA ARG A 182 -4.97 1.10 32.68
C ARG A 182 -5.04 0.73 31.21
N ALA A 183 -6.10 1.15 30.53
CA ALA A 183 -6.24 0.97 29.09
C ALA A 183 -5.24 1.85 28.32
N GLU A 184 -4.97 3.08 28.78
CA GLU A 184 -3.90 3.92 28.19
C GLU A 184 -2.54 3.22 28.26
N ALA A 185 -2.16 2.72 29.45
CA ALA A 185 -0.89 2.00 29.62
C ALA A 185 -0.83 0.71 28.78
N ALA A 186 -1.95 0.00 28.62
CA ALA A 186 -2.03 -1.17 27.75
C ALA A 186 -1.82 -0.81 26.27
N LEU A 187 -2.40 0.30 25.80
CA LEU A 187 -2.17 0.81 24.44
C LEU A 187 -0.71 1.18 24.21
N GLU A 188 -0.07 1.86 25.17
CA GLU A 188 1.36 2.20 25.10
C GLU A 188 2.23 0.94 25.05
N ALA A 189 1.91 -0.09 25.84
CA ALA A 189 2.65 -1.34 25.85
C ALA A 189 2.66 -2.05 24.48
N LEU A 190 1.60 -1.88 23.67
CA LEU A 190 1.53 -2.48 22.32
C LEU A 190 2.67 -1.99 21.40
N PHE A 191 3.10 -0.73 21.52
CA PHE A 191 4.18 -0.16 20.72
C PHE A 191 5.54 -0.83 20.95
N HIS A 192 5.71 -1.56 22.05
CA HIS A 192 6.94 -2.29 22.37
C HIS A 192 6.89 -3.77 22.00
N GLN A 193 5.71 -4.30 21.68
CA GLN A 193 5.49 -5.74 21.50
C GLN A 193 5.08 -6.13 20.08
N TYR A 194 4.55 -5.20 19.29
CA TYR A 194 3.87 -5.49 18.02
C TYR A 194 4.70 -6.24 16.98
N ARG A 195 6.03 -6.07 16.96
CA ARG A 195 6.91 -6.81 16.03
C ARG A 195 7.07 -8.30 16.37
N GLY A 196 6.74 -8.71 17.60
CA GLY A 196 6.97 -10.06 18.13
C GLY A 196 5.73 -10.96 18.19
N VAL A 197 4.56 -10.45 17.82
CA VAL A 197 3.26 -11.12 18.01
C VAL A 197 2.52 -11.26 16.67
N GLY A 198 1.38 -11.96 16.66
CA GLY A 198 0.56 -12.10 15.44
C GLY A 198 1.06 -13.15 14.45
N PHE A 199 2.01 -13.99 14.87
CA PHE A 199 2.62 -15.00 14.02
C PHE A 199 1.80 -16.29 13.99
N SER A 200 1.82 -16.95 12.84
CA SER A 200 1.48 -18.36 12.69
C SER A 200 2.70 -19.14 12.22
N THR A 201 2.95 -20.29 12.84
CA THR A 201 4.07 -21.17 12.50
C THR A 201 3.63 -22.30 11.57
N LYS A 202 4.37 -22.50 10.47
CA LYS A 202 4.15 -23.58 9.52
C LYS A 202 4.59 -24.93 10.10
N GLN A 203 3.77 -25.96 9.96
CA GLN A 203 3.96 -27.27 10.58
C GLN A 203 4.61 -28.31 9.65
N VAL A 204 4.61 -28.08 8.34
CA VAL A 204 5.14 -29.01 7.32
C VAL A 204 5.99 -28.28 6.29
N ASP A 205 6.91 -28.99 5.64
CA ASP A 205 7.57 -28.49 4.44
C ASP A 205 6.62 -28.59 3.25
N SER A 206 6.42 -27.50 2.51
CA SER A 206 5.70 -27.58 1.23
C SER A 206 6.02 -26.39 0.32
N PHE A 207 5.78 -26.60 -0.97
CA PHE A 207 5.60 -25.51 -1.92
C PHE A 207 4.20 -24.92 -1.76
N GLU A 208 4.12 -23.60 -1.78
CA GLU A 208 2.87 -22.85 -1.63
C GLU A 208 2.66 -21.90 -2.80
N PRO A 209 1.41 -21.78 -3.29
CA PRO A 209 1.12 -20.99 -4.48
C PRO A 209 1.45 -19.51 -4.27
N ILE A 210 1.99 -18.91 -5.32
CA ILE A 210 2.23 -17.47 -5.44
C ILE A 210 1.74 -16.94 -6.79
N THR A 211 1.29 -15.70 -6.80
CA THR A 211 0.71 -15.00 -7.97
C THR A 211 1.06 -13.51 -8.00
N SER A 212 0.57 -12.80 -9.01
CA SER A 212 0.76 -11.35 -9.16
C SER A 212 0.29 -10.58 -7.93
N GLY A 213 1.11 -9.66 -7.43
CA GLY A 213 0.93 -8.88 -6.20
C GLY A 213 1.51 -9.53 -4.95
N ASP A 214 1.88 -10.82 -4.98
CA ASP A 214 2.64 -11.43 -3.90
C ASP A 214 4.05 -10.84 -3.80
N GLN A 215 4.56 -10.83 -2.58
CA GLN A 215 5.89 -10.36 -2.26
C GLN A 215 6.74 -11.46 -1.63
N LEU A 216 7.97 -11.56 -2.12
CA LEU A 216 9.02 -12.42 -1.59
C LEU A 216 10.21 -11.58 -1.12
N ILE A 217 10.93 -12.02 -0.09
CA ILE A 217 12.10 -11.33 0.46
C ILE A 217 13.24 -12.30 0.68
N ALA A 218 14.38 -12.04 0.05
CA ALA A 218 15.66 -12.69 0.37
C ALA A 218 16.58 -11.64 1.01
N ALA A 219 17.19 -11.96 2.16
CA ALA A 219 17.99 -11.01 2.91
C ALA A 219 19.29 -11.65 3.41
N GLY A 220 20.42 -10.96 3.20
CA GLY A 220 21.74 -11.50 3.48
C GLY A 220 21.99 -12.74 2.62
N GLU A 221 22.53 -13.79 3.26
CA GLU A 221 22.83 -15.07 2.61
C GLU A 221 21.61 -15.99 2.41
N LYS A 222 20.42 -15.55 2.84
CA LYS A 222 19.20 -16.38 2.73
C LYS A 222 18.73 -16.41 1.28
N ALA A 223 18.38 -17.61 0.80
CA ALA A 223 17.76 -17.84 -0.49
C ALA A 223 16.35 -18.44 -0.35
N LEU A 224 15.48 -18.14 -1.31
CA LEU A 224 14.13 -18.70 -1.41
C LEU A 224 14.05 -19.65 -2.60
N ARG A 225 13.73 -20.92 -2.35
CA ARG A 225 13.48 -21.89 -3.42
C ARG A 225 12.10 -21.64 -4.01
N VAL A 226 12.03 -21.47 -5.32
CA VAL A 226 10.80 -21.20 -6.07
C VAL A 226 10.70 -22.10 -7.28
N ARG A 227 9.49 -22.26 -7.83
CA ARG A 227 9.25 -22.93 -9.11
C ARG A 227 8.03 -22.31 -9.81
N GLY A 228 7.90 -22.51 -11.12
CA GLY A 228 6.76 -22.04 -11.90
C GLY A 228 7.16 -21.14 -13.05
N ARG A 229 6.28 -20.24 -13.47
CA ARG A 229 6.50 -19.29 -14.57
C ARG A 229 5.97 -17.92 -14.19
N PHE A 230 6.85 -17.06 -13.71
CA PHE A 230 6.48 -15.72 -13.25
C PHE A 230 7.62 -14.72 -13.41
N GLU A 231 7.26 -13.45 -13.35
CA GLU A 231 8.17 -12.32 -13.49
C GLU A 231 8.02 -11.38 -12.29
N CYS A 232 9.15 -10.93 -11.76
CA CYS A 232 9.21 -10.02 -10.62
C CYS A 232 9.92 -8.73 -10.99
N LEU A 233 9.40 -7.61 -10.48
CA LEU A 233 10.21 -6.43 -10.21
C LEU A 233 10.91 -6.69 -8.88
N SER A 234 12.20 -6.42 -8.79
CA SER A 234 12.91 -6.53 -7.52
C SER A 234 13.74 -5.30 -7.22
N MET A 235 13.82 -5.00 -5.92
CA MET A 235 14.61 -3.90 -5.38
C MET A 235 15.46 -4.42 -4.24
N GLU A 236 16.76 -4.16 -4.30
CA GLU A 236 17.72 -4.53 -3.26
C GLU A 236 18.30 -3.30 -2.58
N LYS A 237 18.25 -3.30 -1.25
CA LYS A 237 19.00 -2.37 -0.40
C LYS A 237 20.32 -3.02 0.02
N ILE A 238 21.40 -2.64 -0.65
CA ILE A 238 22.69 -3.37 -0.62
C ILE A 238 23.38 -3.33 0.75
N ASP A 239 23.13 -2.30 1.55
CA ASP A 239 23.72 -2.09 2.87
C ASP A 239 22.86 -2.68 4.01
N ARG A 240 21.80 -3.43 3.68
CA ARG A 240 20.85 -3.97 4.64
C ARG A 240 20.70 -5.49 4.52
N PRO A 241 21.45 -6.30 5.28
CA PRO A 241 21.38 -7.77 5.16
C PRO A 241 20.19 -8.41 5.91
N THR A 242 19.31 -7.63 6.55
CA THR A 242 18.24 -8.15 7.40
C THR A 242 16.86 -7.65 6.99
N SER A 243 15.87 -8.56 7.06
CA SER A 243 14.45 -8.23 6.93
C SER A 243 13.80 -8.17 8.31
N HIS A 244 12.90 -7.21 8.49
CA HIS A 244 12.00 -7.10 9.63
C HIS A 244 10.64 -7.76 9.35
N GLU A 245 10.42 -8.15 8.10
CA GLU A 245 9.19 -8.73 7.56
C GLU A 245 9.43 -10.18 7.15
N THR A 246 8.34 -10.95 7.11
CA THR A 246 8.39 -12.38 6.79
C THR A 246 8.69 -12.58 5.30
N ALA A 247 9.42 -13.65 4.96
CA ALA A 247 9.98 -13.83 3.63
C ALA A 247 8.93 -14.02 2.51
N VAL A 248 7.71 -14.39 2.87
CA VAL A 248 6.56 -14.56 1.98
C VAL A 248 5.40 -13.72 2.52
N ARG A 249 4.81 -12.88 1.67
CA ARG A 249 3.63 -12.05 1.97
C ARG A 249 2.66 -12.13 0.80
N ARG A 250 1.51 -12.76 1.01
CA ARG A 250 0.48 -12.98 0.00
C ARG A 250 -0.74 -12.15 0.34
N PRO A 251 -1.13 -11.16 -0.50
CA PRO A 251 -2.22 -10.26 -0.21
C PRO A 251 -3.48 -10.98 0.26
N GLN A 252 -3.89 -12.10 -0.34
CA GLN A 252 -5.12 -12.80 0.07
C GLN A 252 -5.22 -13.12 1.58
N TYR A 253 -4.10 -13.35 2.27
CA TYR A 253 -4.07 -13.67 3.70
C TYR A 253 -3.86 -12.44 4.59
N LEU A 254 -3.74 -11.25 4.01
CA LEU A 254 -3.56 -10.00 4.73
C LEU A 254 -4.90 -9.28 4.88
N LEU A 255 -5.10 -8.62 6.02
CA LEU A 255 -6.27 -7.81 6.27
C LEU A 255 -6.49 -6.81 5.13
N ASP A 256 -7.74 -6.75 4.67
CA ASP A 256 -8.18 -5.72 3.74
C ASP A 256 -8.53 -4.46 4.52
N THR A 257 -7.87 -3.36 4.19
CA THR A 257 -7.97 -2.09 4.93
C THR A 257 -8.48 -1.01 3.99
N ALA A 258 -9.45 -0.20 4.42
CA ALA A 258 -9.79 1.01 3.69
C ALA A 258 -8.76 2.13 3.99
N GLY A 259 -8.54 3.05 3.04
CA GLY A 259 -7.76 4.27 3.27
C GLY A 259 -6.82 4.65 2.12
N GLY A 260 -6.22 5.85 2.20
CA GLY A 260 -5.35 6.39 1.15
C GLY A 260 -6.11 6.58 -0.17
N CYS A 261 -5.62 5.95 -1.24
CA CYS A 261 -6.24 5.99 -2.58
C CYS A 261 -7.59 5.24 -2.72
N ASN A 262 -8.09 4.55 -1.67
CA ASN A 262 -9.42 3.95 -1.67
C ASN A 262 -10.11 4.07 -0.28
N PRO A 263 -10.77 5.21 0.01
CA PRO A 263 -11.46 5.47 1.27
C PRO A 263 -12.87 4.86 1.42
N ASP A 264 -13.45 4.16 0.42
CA ASP A 264 -14.88 3.76 0.45
C ASP A 264 -15.19 2.32 -0.03
N PHE A 265 -16.46 1.89 0.10
CA PHE A 265 -17.07 0.55 -0.01
C PHE A 265 -16.39 -0.47 -0.97
N ASP A 266 -16.13 -1.68 -0.44
CA ASP A 266 -15.33 -2.77 -1.06
C ASP A 266 -13.82 -2.44 -1.11
N PRO A 267 -13.17 -2.24 0.05
CA PRO A 267 -11.74 -1.97 0.09
C PRO A 267 -11.03 -3.15 -0.56
N PHE A 268 -10.08 -2.83 -1.42
CA PHE A 268 -9.08 -3.77 -1.88
C PHE A 268 -7.76 -3.06 -1.70
N ARG A 269 -7.32 -2.92 -0.45
CA ARG A 269 -6.00 -2.41 -0.10
C ARG A 269 -5.41 -3.31 0.98
N ARG A 270 -4.38 -4.04 0.57
CA ARG A 270 -3.65 -4.97 1.42
C ARG A 270 -2.20 -4.55 1.44
N LEU A 271 -1.57 -4.61 2.60
CA LEU A 271 -0.22 -4.11 2.85
C LEU A 271 0.78 -5.28 2.93
N PRO A 272 1.45 -5.69 1.83
CA PRO A 272 2.53 -6.67 1.92
C PRO A 272 3.67 -6.22 2.84
N LEU A 273 3.94 -4.91 2.89
CA LEU A 273 4.85 -4.29 3.86
C LEU A 273 4.08 -3.25 4.67
N THR A 274 4.31 -3.18 5.96
CA THR A 274 3.67 -2.15 6.81
C THR A 274 4.71 -1.13 7.28
N TRP A 275 4.28 0.11 7.57
CA TRP A 275 5.19 1.07 8.21
C TRP A 275 5.32 0.70 9.70
N TYR A 276 6.54 0.40 10.13
CA TYR A 276 6.87 0.05 11.51
C TYR A 276 7.32 1.28 12.29
N PRO A 277 6.60 1.69 13.35
CA PRO A 277 7.12 2.67 14.30
C PRO A 277 8.56 2.29 14.76
N PRO A 278 9.53 3.22 14.69
CA PRO A 278 10.90 2.92 15.09
C PRO A 278 10.97 2.61 16.60
N TYR A 279 11.79 1.64 16.98
CA TYR A 279 12.11 1.39 18.39
C TYR A 279 13.11 2.42 18.92
N PRO A 280 13.16 2.67 20.24
CA PRO A 280 14.16 3.55 20.82
C PRO A 280 15.58 3.18 20.37
N GLY A 281 16.31 4.16 19.82
CA GLY A 281 17.67 3.98 19.30
C GLY A 281 17.76 3.61 17.81
N GLU A 282 16.64 3.29 17.14
CA GLU A 282 16.61 3.14 15.69
C GLU A 282 16.65 4.51 14.97
N PRO A 283 17.12 4.57 13.71
CA PRO A 283 16.97 5.76 12.88
C PRO A 283 15.50 6.21 12.75
N VAL A 284 15.28 7.47 12.37
CA VAL A 284 13.92 8.04 12.25
C VAL A 284 13.04 7.27 11.26
N ASP A 285 13.62 6.78 10.14
CA ASP A 285 12.90 5.93 9.19
C ASP A 285 12.84 4.45 9.65
N GLY A 286 13.47 4.10 10.76
CA GLY A 286 13.50 2.77 11.34
C GLY A 286 13.88 1.69 10.32
N PRO A 287 13.12 0.59 10.25
CA PRO A 287 13.34 -0.44 9.24
C PRO A 287 12.71 -0.13 7.86
N ASN A 288 12.01 1.01 7.71
CA ASN A 288 11.10 1.31 6.59
C ASN A 288 11.79 1.87 5.35
N TRP A 289 12.80 1.19 4.82
CA TRP A 289 13.52 1.66 3.64
C TRP A 289 12.71 1.51 2.34
N VAL A 290 11.80 0.53 2.29
CA VAL A 290 10.80 0.37 1.24
C VAL A 290 9.50 -0.13 1.88
N ASN A 291 8.39 0.25 1.27
CA ASN A 291 7.09 -0.31 1.60
C ASN A 291 6.31 -0.55 0.30
N SER A 292 5.29 -1.40 0.38
CA SER A 292 4.39 -1.67 -0.72
C SER A 292 2.98 -1.97 -0.23
N HIS A 293 1.99 -1.58 -1.02
CA HIS A 293 0.61 -2.03 -0.85
C HIS A 293 -0.04 -2.36 -2.19
N VAL A 294 -0.82 -3.43 -2.21
CA VAL A 294 -1.63 -3.78 -3.37
C VAL A 294 -2.99 -3.12 -3.19
N VAL A 295 -3.33 -2.20 -4.09
CA VAL A 295 -4.56 -1.41 -4.02
C VAL A 295 -5.29 -1.34 -5.35
N ASN A 296 -6.60 -1.57 -5.32
CA ASN A 296 -7.50 -1.17 -6.39
C ASN A 296 -7.93 0.28 -6.14
N ILE A 297 -7.74 1.15 -7.13
CA ILE A 297 -8.01 2.58 -7.04
C ILE A 297 -9.18 2.92 -7.96
N PRO A 298 -10.43 2.95 -7.45
CA PRO A 298 -11.58 3.43 -8.22
C PRO A 298 -11.47 4.93 -8.49
N LYS A 299 -11.84 5.38 -9.68
CA LYS A 299 -11.86 6.81 -10.01
C LYS A 299 -12.68 7.64 -9.01
N GLU A 300 -13.80 7.09 -8.54
CA GLU A 300 -14.77 7.78 -7.68
C GLU A 300 -14.18 8.17 -6.32
N THR A 301 -13.30 7.31 -5.77
CA THR A 301 -12.75 7.42 -4.43
C THR A 301 -11.26 7.78 -4.42
N SER A 302 -10.64 7.87 -5.60
CA SER A 302 -9.22 8.25 -5.74
C SER A 302 -8.99 9.75 -5.50
N PRO A 303 -8.17 10.15 -4.51
CA PRO A 303 -7.79 11.53 -4.29
C PRO A 303 -6.60 11.95 -5.15
N THR A 304 -6.56 13.23 -5.53
CA THR A 304 -5.35 13.86 -6.04
C THR A 304 -4.46 14.25 -4.87
N HIS A 305 -3.20 13.80 -4.87
CA HIS A 305 -2.26 14.09 -3.80
C HIS A 305 -0.83 14.30 -4.30
N PHE A 306 0.05 14.77 -3.42
CA PHE A 306 1.49 14.82 -3.66
C PHE A 306 2.28 14.45 -2.40
N HIS A 307 3.54 14.06 -2.62
CA HIS A 307 4.55 13.96 -1.57
C HIS A 307 5.51 15.14 -1.69
N PRO A 308 5.89 15.86 -0.62
CA PRO A 308 6.69 17.07 -0.76
C PRO A 308 8.10 16.80 -1.32
N PRO A 309 8.67 17.75 -2.07
CA PRO A 309 10.05 17.65 -2.57
C PRO A 309 11.11 17.72 -1.45
N LYS A 310 10.73 18.23 -0.27
CA LYS A 310 11.55 18.25 0.95
C LYS A 310 11.09 17.15 1.89
N ALA A 311 12.03 16.57 2.64
CA ALA A 311 11.68 15.55 3.63
C ALA A 311 10.80 16.16 4.73
N VAL A 312 9.58 15.64 4.88
CA VAL A 312 8.72 15.91 6.04
C VAL A 312 8.72 14.66 6.90
N GLY A 313 9.47 14.72 8.01
CA GLY A 313 9.80 13.53 8.79
C GLY A 313 10.81 12.61 8.09
N GLY A 314 11.60 11.90 8.89
CA GLY A 314 12.61 10.97 8.38
C GLY A 314 13.77 11.63 7.62
N SER A 315 14.51 10.82 6.85
CA SER A 315 15.80 11.25 6.27
C SER A 315 15.71 11.83 4.84
N ILE A 316 14.84 11.29 3.98
CA ILE A 316 14.72 11.71 2.56
C ILE A 316 13.27 11.91 2.13
N PRO A 317 12.97 12.71 1.09
CA PRO A 317 11.62 12.84 0.54
C PRO A 317 11.03 11.50 0.09
N GLN A 318 9.74 11.28 0.29
CA GLN A 318 9.06 10.08 -0.19
C GLN A 318 8.90 10.13 -1.71
N ARG A 319 9.29 9.03 -2.34
CA ARG A 319 9.04 8.74 -3.76
C ARG A 319 7.96 7.67 -3.82
N GLU A 320 7.10 7.77 -4.83
CA GLU A 320 6.07 6.76 -5.09
C GLU A 320 6.33 6.10 -6.45
N MET A 321 6.05 4.82 -6.55
CA MET A 321 6.09 4.07 -7.80
C MET A 321 4.85 3.20 -7.93
N TYR A 322 4.31 3.09 -9.15
CA TYR A 322 3.25 2.13 -9.46
C TYR A 322 3.81 0.96 -10.23
N LEU A 323 3.59 -0.24 -9.69
CA LEU A 323 3.70 -1.49 -10.43
C LEU A 323 2.27 -1.92 -10.82
N VAL A 324 1.89 -1.71 -12.06
CA VAL A 324 0.52 -1.95 -12.53
C VAL A 324 0.27 -3.45 -12.66
N LEU A 325 -0.75 -3.94 -11.98
CA LEU A 325 -1.10 -5.36 -11.93
C LEU A 325 -2.32 -5.67 -12.80
N ASP A 326 -2.51 -6.95 -13.12
CA ASP A 326 -3.70 -7.40 -13.82
C ASP A 326 -4.87 -7.63 -12.83
N PRO A 327 -5.97 -6.86 -12.92
CA PRO A 327 -7.11 -7.03 -12.02
C PRO A 327 -7.76 -8.41 -12.10
N ARG A 328 -7.55 -9.17 -13.19
CA ARG A 328 -8.03 -10.55 -13.34
C ARG A 328 -7.37 -11.51 -12.35
N ALA A 329 -6.15 -11.23 -11.91
CA ALA A 329 -5.46 -12.04 -10.89
C ALA A 329 -6.25 -12.08 -9.56
N TYR A 330 -7.07 -11.07 -9.31
CA TYR A 330 -7.88 -10.94 -8.10
C TYR A 330 -9.38 -11.01 -8.35
N LYS A 331 -9.79 -11.38 -9.58
CA LYS A 331 -11.21 -11.41 -10.01
C LYS A 331 -11.92 -10.08 -9.79
N LEU A 332 -11.20 -8.96 -9.87
CA LEU A 332 -11.77 -7.64 -9.71
C LEU A 332 -12.53 -7.26 -10.99
N ASN A 333 -13.77 -6.79 -10.82
CA ASN A 333 -14.57 -6.33 -11.93
C ASN A 333 -14.20 -4.90 -12.31
N THR A 334 -13.52 -4.74 -13.44
CA THR A 334 -13.12 -3.42 -13.95
C THR A 334 -14.25 -2.70 -14.68
N TRP A 335 -15.35 -3.38 -15.00
CA TRP A 335 -16.48 -2.84 -15.78
C TRP A 335 -16.05 -2.20 -17.12
N GLY A 336 -14.93 -2.67 -17.70
CA GLY A 336 -14.34 -2.11 -18.92
C GLY A 336 -13.76 -0.70 -18.77
N ARG A 337 -13.63 -0.19 -17.54
CA ARG A 337 -12.98 1.10 -17.26
C ARG A 337 -11.51 1.05 -17.64
N LYS A 338 -10.98 2.18 -18.14
CA LYS A 338 -9.61 2.30 -18.62
C LYS A 338 -8.71 2.87 -17.53
N ALA A 339 -7.75 2.08 -17.10
CA ALA A 339 -6.75 2.49 -16.13
C ALA A 339 -5.92 3.67 -16.66
N SER A 340 -5.73 4.70 -15.83
CA SER A 340 -4.86 5.84 -16.16
C SER A 340 -4.26 6.51 -14.92
N LEU A 341 -3.23 7.32 -15.12
CA LEU A 341 -2.61 8.19 -14.12
C LEU A 341 -2.75 9.64 -14.58
N ILE A 342 -3.30 10.49 -13.74
CA ILE A 342 -3.23 11.95 -13.92
C ILE A 342 -2.03 12.46 -13.14
N VAL A 343 -1.25 13.35 -13.75
CA VAL A 343 -0.03 13.93 -13.19
C VAL A 343 -0.07 15.45 -13.30
N TYR A 344 0.28 16.13 -12.22
CA TYR A 344 0.54 17.56 -12.12
C TYR A 344 2.05 17.76 -11.94
N PRO A 345 2.79 17.97 -13.04
CA PRO A 345 4.25 18.00 -13.02
C PRO A 345 4.84 19.24 -12.33
N ASP A 346 4.06 20.31 -12.19
CA ASP A 346 4.45 21.52 -11.47
C ASP A 346 3.32 21.95 -10.52
N LEU A 347 3.55 21.82 -9.22
CA LEU A 347 2.60 22.22 -8.19
C LEU A 347 2.34 23.74 -8.15
N ARG A 348 3.17 24.56 -8.83
CA ARG A 348 2.97 26.02 -8.99
C ARG A 348 1.94 26.34 -10.06
N ASP A 349 1.68 25.41 -11.00
CA ASP A 349 0.71 25.61 -12.08
C ASP A 349 -0.15 24.38 -12.31
N LEU A 350 -1.21 24.25 -11.50
CA LEU A 350 -2.15 23.13 -11.55
C LEU A 350 -3.01 23.08 -12.82
N ARG A 351 -2.88 24.07 -13.72
CA ARG A 351 -3.49 24.02 -15.07
C ARG A 351 -2.70 23.10 -16.00
N ARG A 352 -1.42 22.89 -15.72
CA ARG A 352 -0.57 21.94 -16.46
C ARG A 352 -0.77 20.56 -15.84
N TYR A 353 -1.36 19.66 -16.61
CA TYR A 353 -1.48 18.26 -16.25
C TYR A 353 -1.25 17.34 -17.45
N GLU A 354 -0.89 16.10 -17.16
CA GLU A 354 -0.72 15.02 -18.12
C GLU A 354 -1.63 13.85 -17.70
N GLN A 355 -2.13 13.09 -18.66
CA GLN A 355 -2.82 11.85 -18.40
C GLN A 355 -2.17 10.71 -19.18
N HIS A 356 -1.74 9.69 -18.44
CA HIS A 356 -1.02 8.54 -18.97
C HIS A 356 -1.92 7.31 -18.88
N GLN A 357 -2.13 6.61 -20.00
CA GLN A 357 -2.83 5.33 -19.97
C GLN A 357 -1.93 4.29 -19.27
N LEU A 358 -2.54 3.46 -18.43
CA LEU A 358 -1.84 2.40 -17.70
C LEU A 358 -2.29 1.02 -18.16
N GLU A 359 -1.36 0.07 -18.17
CA GLU A 359 -1.59 -1.33 -18.52
C GLU A 359 -0.82 -2.25 -17.57
N PRO A 360 -1.33 -3.48 -17.30
CA PRO A 360 -0.58 -4.46 -16.50
C PRO A 360 0.83 -4.70 -17.03
N GLY A 361 1.80 -4.74 -16.12
CA GLY A 361 3.24 -4.85 -16.45
C GLY A 361 3.91 -3.51 -16.76
N MET A 362 3.22 -2.38 -16.58
CA MET A 362 3.86 -1.06 -16.54
C MET A 362 4.44 -0.76 -15.15
N PHE A 363 5.58 -0.08 -15.14
CA PHE A 363 6.20 0.51 -13.96
C PHE A 363 6.28 2.02 -14.13
N VAL A 364 5.81 2.77 -13.14
CA VAL A 364 5.80 4.22 -13.12
C VAL A 364 6.61 4.71 -11.93
N TYR A 365 7.57 5.59 -12.17
CA TYR A 365 8.29 6.32 -11.14
C TYR A 365 7.75 7.74 -11.03
N ILE A 366 7.23 8.09 -9.85
CA ILE A 366 6.66 9.40 -9.52
C ILE A 366 7.61 10.09 -8.55
N PRO A 367 8.37 11.10 -8.99
CA PRO A 367 9.29 11.79 -8.10
C PRO A 367 8.54 12.67 -7.09
N PRO A 368 9.18 13.03 -5.97
CA PRO A 368 8.61 13.93 -4.98
C PRO A 368 8.33 15.30 -5.60
N GLY A 369 7.34 16.02 -5.08
CA GLY A 369 6.87 17.29 -5.62
C GLY A 369 6.00 17.15 -6.87
N THR A 370 5.52 15.95 -7.19
CA THR A 370 4.62 15.69 -8.32
C THR A 370 3.23 15.37 -7.79
N GLY A 371 2.24 16.18 -8.18
CA GLY A 371 0.84 15.86 -7.89
C GLY A 371 0.38 14.71 -8.78
N HIS A 372 -0.38 13.77 -8.25
CA HIS A 372 -0.82 12.62 -9.03
C HIS A 372 -2.11 11.99 -8.50
N ARG A 373 -2.77 11.22 -9.38
CA ARG A 373 -4.01 10.51 -9.10
C ARG A 373 -4.14 9.28 -10.01
N GLY A 374 -4.15 8.08 -9.43
CA GLY A 374 -4.48 6.84 -10.15
C GLY A 374 -5.98 6.72 -10.39
N LEU A 375 -6.40 6.23 -11.56
CA LEU A 375 -7.81 6.08 -11.93
C LEU A 375 -8.10 4.68 -12.47
N ASP A 376 -9.06 4.00 -11.86
CA ASP A 376 -9.57 2.68 -12.27
C ASP A 376 -8.45 1.65 -12.49
N VAL A 377 -7.48 1.63 -11.56
CA VAL A 377 -6.24 0.86 -11.71
C VAL A 377 -5.99 -0.03 -10.49
N LEU A 378 -5.60 -1.28 -10.73
CA LEU A 378 -4.99 -2.14 -9.72
C LEU A 378 -3.47 -1.96 -9.79
N VAL A 379 -2.87 -1.52 -8.70
CA VAL A 379 -1.43 -1.30 -8.59
C VAL A 379 -0.88 -1.91 -7.31
N ASN A 380 0.37 -2.35 -7.37
CA ASN A 380 1.21 -2.38 -6.19
C ASN A 380 1.93 -1.02 -6.10
N VAL A 381 1.51 -0.18 -5.15
CA VAL A 381 2.17 1.10 -4.87
C VAL A 381 3.38 0.83 -4.01
N LEU A 382 4.55 1.21 -4.49
CA LEU A 382 5.83 1.08 -3.80
C LEU A 382 6.30 2.47 -3.38
N THR A 383 6.93 2.60 -2.21
CA THR A 383 7.52 3.88 -1.81
C THR A 383 8.93 3.75 -1.27
N ILE A 384 9.74 4.78 -1.51
CA ILE A 384 11.08 4.92 -0.92
C ILE A 384 11.20 6.31 -0.26
N PRO A 385 11.46 6.37 1.05
CA PRO A 385 11.30 5.29 2.04
C PRO A 385 9.84 4.80 2.06
N GLY A 386 9.53 3.84 2.93
CA GLY A 386 8.18 3.32 3.10
C GLY A 386 7.13 4.42 3.34
N PHE A 387 5.82 4.11 3.29
CA PHE A 387 4.73 5.10 3.39
C PHE A 387 4.88 5.96 4.63
N LYS A 388 5.50 7.11 4.43
CA LYS A 388 5.86 8.04 5.45
C LYS A 388 4.58 8.68 5.95
N PRO A 389 4.45 8.71 7.26
CA PRO A 389 3.32 9.37 7.83
C PRO A 389 3.28 10.86 7.61
N HIS A 390 2.07 11.42 7.51
CA HIS A 390 1.84 12.84 7.20
C HIS A 390 2.60 13.34 5.97
N ASN A 391 2.99 12.43 5.07
CA ASN A 391 3.77 12.77 3.89
C ASN A 391 2.89 12.81 2.63
N GLU A 392 1.61 12.44 2.74
CA GLU A 392 0.62 12.51 1.67
C GLU A 392 -0.27 13.75 1.86
N TYR A 393 -0.28 14.64 0.86
CA TYR A 393 -1.01 15.90 0.92
C TYR A 393 -2.07 15.97 -0.17
N TYR A 394 -3.33 16.06 0.24
CA TYR A 394 -4.48 16.03 -0.66
C TYR A 394 -4.79 17.40 -1.26
N MET A 395 -4.82 17.48 -2.58
CA MET A 395 -4.80 18.76 -3.32
C MET A 395 -6.01 18.99 -4.23
N ASP A 396 -7.05 18.14 -4.18
CA ASP A 396 -8.25 18.30 -5.02
C ASP A 396 -8.91 19.69 -4.87
N ARG A 397 -8.94 20.23 -3.64
CA ARG A 397 -9.43 21.60 -3.39
C ARG A 397 -8.60 22.66 -4.10
N ASP A 398 -7.27 22.56 -4.07
CA ASP A 398 -6.38 23.52 -4.72
C ASP A 398 -6.48 23.41 -6.24
N VAL A 399 -6.58 22.19 -6.79
CA VAL A 399 -6.83 21.99 -8.22
C VAL A 399 -8.14 22.66 -8.64
N ARG A 400 -9.23 22.47 -7.90
CA ARG A 400 -10.51 23.13 -8.19
C ARG A 400 -10.38 24.66 -8.13
N ASP A 401 -9.87 25.19 -7.02
CA ASP A 401 -9.89 26.63 -6.73
C ASP A 401 -8.95 27.41 -7.65
N LEU A 402 -7.74 26.89 -7.91
CA LEU A 402 -6.73 27.59 -8.71
C LEU A 402 -6.96 27.47 -10.23
N THR A 403 -7.76 26.50 -10.66
CA THR A 403 -8.03 26.25 -12.09
C THR A 403 -9.45 26.56 -12.50
N ASP A 404 -10.29 27.06 -11.57
CA ASP A 404 -11.72 27.31 -11.80
C ASP A 404 -12.43 26.02 -12.30
N GLY A 405 -12.05 24.88 -11.70
CA GLY A 405 -12.54 23.55 -12.03
C GLY A 405 -12.17 23.02 -13.43
N LYS A 406 -11.24 23.66 -14.16
CA LYS A 406 -10.87 23.27 -15.53
C LYS A 406 -9.88 22.10 -15.57
N SER A 407 -9.08 21.91 -14.53
CA SER A 407 -8.20 20.74 -14.39
C SER A 407 -8.92 19.57 -13.71
N PRO A 408 -8.51 18.31 -13.93
CA PRO A 408 -9.17 17.15 -13.33
C PRO A 408 -8.97 17.01 -11.81
N TYR A 409 -10.04 17.11 -11.02
CA TYR A 409 -10.01 16.87 -9.58
C TYR A 409 -11.08 15.86 -9.17
N ASN A 410 -11.08 15.43 -7.91
CA ASN A 410 -12.15 14.64 -7.31
C ASN A 410 -13.09 15.57 -6.52
N GLU A 411 -14.29 15.77 -7.04
CA GLU A 411 -15.32 16.62 -6.41
C GLU A 411 -15.79 16.07 -5.06
N ASN A 412 -15.70 14.76 -4.83
CA ASN A 412 -16.15 14.12 -3.61
C ASN A 412 -15.15 14.25 -2.45
N LEU A 413 -13.91 14.67 -2.72
CA LEU A 413 -12.80 14.63 -1.75
C LEU A 413 -12.20 16.00 -1.46
N LEU A 414 -12.95 17.06 -1.75
CA LEU A 414 -12.50 18.44 -1.55
C LEU A 414 -12.22 18.76 -0.07
N ASP A 415 -12.87 18.07 0.87
CA ASP A 415 -12.66 18.24 2.32
C ASP A 415 -11.44 17.49 2.86
N ASN A 416 -10.76 16.67 2.05
CA ASN A 416 -9.58 15.93 2.48
C ASN A 416 -8.32 16.79 2.59
N LYS A 417 -8.33 18.05 2.12
CA LYS A 417 -7.17 18.94 2.17
C LYS A 417 -6.64 19.06 3.61
N ASN A 418 -5.40 18.62 3.80
CA ASN A 418 -4.76 18.47 5.12
C ASN A 418 -3.60 19.45 5.37
N TYR A 419 -3.54 20.54 4.61
CA TYR A 419 -2.56 21.60 4.75
C TYR A 419 -3.20 22.97 4.49
N ARG A 420 -2.47 24.06 4.79
CA ARG A 420 -2.98 25.44 4.58
C ARG A 420 -2.72 25.92 3.16
N ARG A 421 -1.45 25.96 2.75
CA ARG A 421 -1.00 26.50 1.46
C ARG A 421 -0.02 25.55 0.79
N ILE A 422 -0.14 25.35 -0.52
CA ILE A 422 0.74 24.43 -1.26
C ILE A 422 2.16 24.98 -1.34
N GLU A 423 2.30 26.31 -1.32
CA GLU A 423 3.57 27.04 -1.34
C GLU A 423 4.46 26.75 -0.13
N ASP A 424 3.88 26.29 0.98
CA ASP A 424 4.65 25.92 2.18
C ASP A 424 5.52 24.66 1.92
N PHE A 425 5.30 23.95 0.82
CA PHE A 425 6.01 22.71 0.44
C PHE A 425 6.94 22.83 -0.77
N LEU A 426 6.97 23.99 -1.44
CA LEU A 426 7.67 24.17 -2.73
C LEU A 426 9.16 24.51 -2.62
#